data_AF-A0A2S5TJG9-F1
#
_entry.id   AF-A0A2S5TJG9-F1
#
_cell.length_a   1.000
_cell.length_b   1.000
_cell.length_c   1.000
_cell.angle_alpha   90.00
_cell.angle_beta   90.00
_cell.angle_gamma   90.00
#
_symmetry.space_group_name_H-M   'P 1'
#
loop_
_entity.id
_entity.type
_entity.pdbx_description
1 polymer ?
#
loop_
_entity_poly.entity_id
_entity_poly.type
_entity_poly.pdbx_seq_one_letter_code
_entity_poly.pdbx_strand_id
1 'polypeptide(L)'
;MRPAGKGAVRLFEFGVAAFFLAVFLLARSLAVSAAEADAAPPAAAEQQETPAGDDFDFFSDKPVESTAIVELPPEKPLWLTVGGPLALIAVFFVILAAVWWFIPFESHSVELNLRELPPAAKRGIAMAVVMFGIAFCFGASEIWYQLRLHGTAQAYFEQMSLGKLIAFTHAHLFGFTTSFFIIGIPFSMQFNQLQSYQWIFPVGLTASVVDVMSWWGIKYVAPSFEWVSMFCGLLFSFSYLFMLVGLLRVLLFPDVIWRSDKDRAQRLRQRAELREAAKHHEGDY
;
A
#
# COMPACT_ATOMS: atom_id res chain seq x y z
N MET A 1 33.19 6.02 -18.09
CA MET A 1 32.42 6.18 -16.84
C MET A 1 32.81 5.06 -15.87
N ARG A 2 33.28 5.40 -14.66
CA ARG A 2 33.73 4.41 -13.66
C ARG A 2 32.55 3.53 -13.20
N PRO A 3 32.75 2.22 -12.98
CA PRO A 3 31.70 1.35 -12.49
C PRO A 3 31.26 1.78 -11.08
N ALA A 4 29.96 1.99 -10.90
CA ALA A 4 29.39 2.22 -9.58
C ALA A 4 29.75 1.04 -8.66
N GLY A 5 30.56 1.31 -7.63
CA GLY A 5 30.96 0.29 -6.65
C GLY A 5 29.76 -0.21 -5.84
N LYS A 6 29.87 -1.38 -5.21
CA LYS A 6 28.82 -1.99 -4.36
C LYS A 6 28.22 -1.01 -3.32
N GLY A 7 28.97 0.00 -2.89
CA GLY A 7 28.49 1.07 -2.00
C GLY A 7 27.48 2.03 -2.64
N ALA A 8 27.66 2.38 -3.92
CA ALA A 8 26.71 3.23 -4.66
C ALA A 8 25.35 2.54 -4.89
N VAL A 9 25.34 1.20 -4.90
CA VAL A 9 24.15 0.37 -5.10
C VAL A 9 23.22 0.43 -3.88
N ARG A 10 23.75 0.17 -2.68
CA ARG A 10 22.97 0.29 -1.44
C ARG A 10 22.51 1.72 -1.22
N LEU A 11 23.40 2.69 -1.49
CA LEU A 11 23.08 4.11 -1.37
C LEU A 11 21.85 4.51 -2.22
N PHE A 12 21.64 3.87 -3.37
CA PHE A 12 20.48 4.14 -4.23
C PHE A 12 19.19 3.45 -3.78
N GLU A 13 19.23 2.17 -3.38
CA GLU A 13 18.05 1.52 -2.78
C GLU A 13 17.58 2.32 -1.56
N PHE A 14 18.53 2.72 -0.71
CA PHE A 14 18.26 3.63 0.38
C PHE A 14 17.80 5.00 -0.12
N GLY A 15 18.31 5.50 -1.25
CA GLY A 15 17.87 6.77 -1.85
C GLY A 15 16.42 6.76 -2.34
N VAL A 16 15.98 5.71 -3.04
CA VAL A 16 14.58 5.57 -3.49
C VAL A 16 13.66 5.31 -2.30
N ALA A 17 14.05 4.41 -1.40
CA ALA A 17 13.30 4.16 -0.18
C ALA A 17 13.21 5.44 0.67
N ALA A 18 14.29 6.20 0.81
CA ALA A 18 14.32 7.47 1.52
C ALA A 18 13.49 8.54 0.81
N PHE A 19 13.47 8.58 -0.53
CA PHE A 19 12.59 9.48 -1.28
C PHE A 19 11.12 9.20 -0.96
N PHE A 20 10.67 7.95 -1.09
CA PHE A 20 9.28 7.60 -0.78
C PHE A 20 8.97 7.76 0.71
N LEU A 21 9.93 7.47 1.59
CA LEU A 21 9.78 7.73 3.03
C LEU A 21 9.63 9.23 3.30
N ALA A 22 10.41 10.09 2.65
CA ALA A 22 10.32 11.54 2.80
C ALA A 22 8.99 12.07 2.26
N VAL A 23 8.55 11.61 1.09
CA VAL A 23 7.23 11.94 0.52
C VAL A 23 6.12 11.48 1.46
N PHE A 24 6.20 10.27 2.00
CA PHE A 24 5.24 9.75 2.98
C PHE A 24 5.22 10.59 4.27
N LEU A 25 6.37 10.92 4.84
CA LEU A 25 6.45 11.72 6.06
C LEU A 25 5.89 13.13 5.84
N LEU A 26 6.14 13.73 4.66
CA LEU A 26 5.55 15.02 4.28
C LEU A 26 4.03 14.91 4.09
N ALA A 27 3.56 13.92 3.34
CA ALA A 27 2.11 13.70 3.16
C ALA A 27 1.42 13.47 4.51
N ARG A 28 2.04 12.69 5.40
CA ARG A 28 1.57 12.47 6.77
C ARG A 28 1.54 13.76 7.58
N SER A 29 2.56 14.62 7.51
CA SER A 29 2.54 15.89 8.26
C SER A 29 1.42 16.81 7.76
N LEU A 30 1.23 16.88 6.44
CA LEU A 30 0.14 17.65 5.83
C LEU A 30 -1.23 17.10 6.24
N ALA A 31 -1.41 15.78 6.22
CA ALA A 31 -2.61 15.10 6.68
C ALA A 31 -2.90 15.41 8.17
N VAL A 32 -1.88 15.39 9.03
CA VAL A 32 -2.04 15.75 10.44
C VAL A 32 -2.47 17.20 10.60
N SER A 33 -1.79 18.14 9.95
CA SER A 33 -2.14 19.56 10.03
C SER A 33 -3.52 19.85 9.48
N ALA A 34 -3.94 19.16 8.41
CA ALA A 34 -5.29 19.27 7.86
C ALA A 34 -6.34 18.75 8.85
N ALA A 35 -6.11 17.58 9.48
CA ALA A 35 -7.02 17.04 10.47
C ALA A 35 -7.19 17.98 11.67
N GLU A 36 -6.11 18.63 12.12
CA GLU A 36 -6.17 19.62 13.20
C GLU A 36 -6.94 20.88 12.81
N ALA A 37 -6.79 21.35 11.58
CA ALA A 37 -7.53 22.49 11.06
C ALA A 37 -9.04 22.19 10.92
N ASP A 38 -9.39 20.99 10.45
CA ASP A 38 -10.78 20.56 10.27
C ASP A 38 -11.46 20.19 11.60
N ALA A 39 -10.68 19.80 12.61
CA ALA A 39 -11.17 19.56 13.98
C ALA A 39 -11.33 20.86 14.79
N ALA A 40 -10.77 21.99 14.33
CA ALA A 40 -10.93 23.26 15.01
C ALA A 40 -12.40 23.71 14.94
N PRO A 41 -13.01 24.13 16.06
CA PRO A 41 -14.37 24.65 16.03
C PRO A 41 -14.42 25.83 15.07
N PRO A 42 -15.48 25.96 14.24
CA PRO A 42 -15.65 27.12 13.39
C PRO A 42 -15.54 28.37 14.27
N ALA A 43 -14.74 29.35 13.82
CA ALA A 43 -14.66 30.66 14.48
C ALA A 43 -16.08 31.13 14.76
N ALA A 44 -16.39 31.31 16.05
CA ALA A 44 -17.74 31.45 16.58
C ALA A 44 -18.60 32.33 15.66
N ALA A 45 -19.48 31.70 14.87
CA ALA A 45 -20.64 32.39 14.37
C ALA A 45 -21.53 32.58 15.60
N GLU A 46 -21.67 33.83 16.04
CA GLU A 46 -22.57 34.24 17.11
C GLU A 46 -23.98 33.71 16.82
N GLN A 47 -24.31 32.55 17.37
CA GLN A 47 -25.67 32.07 17.43
C GLN A 47 -26.32 32.77 18.63
N GLN A 48 -27.16 33.75 18.33
CA GLN A 48 -28.12 34.29 19.29
C GLN A 48 -29.04 33.16 19.74
N GLU A 49 -28.79 32.63 20.94
CA GLU A 49 -29.74 31.78 21.66
C GLU A 49 -30.96 32.61 22.03
N THR A 50 -32.13 32.18 21.56
CA THR A 50 -33.41 32.56 22.15
C THR A 50 -33.78 31.44 23.12
N PRO A 51 -33.89 31.68 24.44
CA PRO A 51 -34.21 30.60 25.36
C PRO A 51 -35.71 30.32 25.28
N ALA A 52 -36.08 29.19 24.66
CA ALA A 52 -37.34 28.53 24.95
C ALA A 52 -37.15 27.78 26.27
N GLY A 53 -37.94 28.15 27.27
CA GLY A 53 -37.83 27.62 28.63
C GLY A 53 -38.14 26.13 28.68
N ASP A 54 -37.10 25.33 28.83
CA ASP A 54 -37.13 24.08 29.57
C ASP A 54 -36.16 24.25 30.75
N ASP A 55 -36.68 24.01 31.95
CA ASP A 55 -35.99 24.17 33.25
C ASP A 55 -34.94 23.07 33.47
N PHE A 56 -34.01 22.93 32.51
CA PHE A 56 -32.90 21.98 32.57
C PHE A 56 -31.62 22.72 32.93
N ASP A 57 -31.23 22.63 34.20
CA ASP A 57 -29.98 23.18 34.71
C ASP A 57 -28.82 22.22 34.44
N PHE A 58 -28.13 22.43 33.31
CA PHE A 58 -26.97 21.65 32.87
C PHE A 58 -25.80 21.64 33.87
N PHE A 59 -25.72 22.63 34.78
CA PHE A 59 -24.63 22.79 35.74
C PHE A 59 -25.02 22.44 37.18
N SER A 60 -26.19 21.83 37.36
CA SER A 60 -26.65 21.34 38.65
C SER A 60 -25.83 20.13 39.11
N ASP A 61 -25.30 20.18 40.34
CA ASP A 61 -24.69 19.04 41.03
C ASP A 61 -25.72 17.95 41.45
N LYS A 62 -27.01 18.13 41.11
CA LYS A 62 -28.04 17.12 41.36
C LYS A 62 -27.83 15.94 40.39
N PRO A 63 -27.88 14.69 40.88
CA PRO A 63 -27.83 13.52 40.02
C PRO A 63 -28.89 13.63 38.93
N VAL A 64 -28.48 13.46 37.67
CA VAL A 64 -29.42 13.36 36.55
C VAL A 64 -30.25 12.10 36.78
N GLU A 65 -31.51 12.25 37.20
CA GLU A 65 -32.45 11.14 37.33
C GLU A 65 -32.94 10.68 35.95
N SER A 66 -32.03 10.11 35.14
CA SER A 66 -32.44 9.39 33.94
C SER A 66 -32.91 7.99 34.33
N THR A 67 -34.22 7.81 34.49
CA THR A 67 -34.86 6.49 34.63
C THR A 67 -34.92 5.72 33.30
N ALA A 68 -34.44 6.32 32.21
CA ALA A 68 -34.19 5.63 30.96
C ALA A 68 -33.02 4.65 31.15
N ILE A 69 -33.34 3.38 31.35
CA ILE A 69 -32.38 2.28 31.26
C ILE A 69 -31.73 2.40 29.88
N VAL A 70 -30.45 2.80 29.84
CA VAL A 70 -29.64 2.71 28.63
C VAL A 70 -29.46 1.22 28.37
N GLU A 71 -30.37 0.62 27.61
CA GLU A 71 -30.21 -0.74 27.11
C GLU A 71 -28.99 -0.75 26.21
N LEU A 72 -27.86 -1.17 26.78
CA LEU A 72 -26.66 -1.43 26.01
C LEU A 72 -27.02 -2.50 24.96
N PRO A 73 -26.67 -2.28 23.69
CA PRO A 73 -26.90 -3.29 22.67
C PRO A 73 -26.25 -4.60 23.13
N PRO A 74 -26.92 -5.75 22.91
CA PRO A 74 -26.43 -7.03 23.39
C PRO A 74 -25.02 -7.28 22.89
N GLU A 75 -24.16 -7.84 23.75
CA GLU A 75 -22.79 -8.16 23.38
C GLU A 75 -22.77 -9.04 22.13
N LYS A 76 -21.93 -8.65 21.16
CA LYS A 76 -21.81 -9.40 19.91
C LYS A 76 -21.23 -10.79 20.22
N PRO A 77 -21.79 -11.87 19.63
CA PRO A 77 -21.31 -13.22 19.87
C PRO A 77 -19.85 -13.38 19.40
N LEU A 78 -19.10 -14.26 20.08
CA LEU A 78 -17.70 -14.58 19.78
C LEU A 78 -17.45 -14.98 18.33
N TRP A 79 -18.43 -15.62 17.68
CA TRP A 79 -18.33 -15.95 16.27
C TRP A 79 -18.21 -14.71 15.38
N LEU A 80 -18.93 -13.62 15.67
CA LEU A 80 -18.86 -12.39 14.86
C LEU A 80 -17.62 -11.57 15.18
N THR A 81 -17.15 -11.59 16.43
CA THR A 81 -16.00 -10.78 16.87
C THR A 81 -14.65 -11.47 16.67
N VAL A 82 -14.56 -12.80 16.71
CA VAL A 82 -13.30 -13.55 16.56
C VAL A 82 -13.38 -14.52 15.38
N GLY A 83 -14.46 -15.30 15.28
CA GLY A 83 -14.64 -16.28 14.22
C GLY A 83 -14.66 -15.66 12.82
N GLY A 84 -15.39 -14.56 12.65
CA GLY A 84 -15.51 -13.81 11.39
C GLY A 84 -14.18 -13.31 10.85
N PRO A 85 -13.38 -12.55 11.64
CA PRO A 85 -12.04 -12.15 11.25
C PRO A 85 -11.12 -13.33 10.88
N LEU A 86 -11.12 -14.41 11.68
CA LEU A 86 -10.32 -15.59 11.39
C LEU A 86 -10.77 -16.31 10.11
N ALA A 87 -12.07 -16.40 9.87
CA ALA A 87 -12.62 -16.97 8.64
C ALA A 87 -12.21 -16.13 7.42
N LEU A 88 -12.18 -14.80 7.55
CA LEU A 88 -11.73 -13.92 6.46
C LEU A 88 -10.22 -14.07 6.18
N ILE A 89 -9.40 -14.26 7.23
CA ILE A 89 -7.98 -14.64 7.05
C ILE A 89 -7.86 -16.02 6.40
N ALA A 90 -8.71 -16.98 6.75
CA ALA A 90 -8.72 -18.28 6.07
C ALA A 90 -9.07 -18.13 4.58
N VAL A 91 -10.01 -17.24 4.23
CA VAL A 91 -10.34 -16.90 2.82
C VAL A 91 -9.11 -16.38 2.07
N PHE A 92 -8.28 -15.54 2.70
CA PHE A 92 -7.01 -15.11 2.11
C PHE A 92 -6.13 -16.30 1.69
N PHE A 93 -5.92 -17.27 2.58
CA PHE A 93 -5.12 -18.46 2.25
C PHE A 93 -5.80 -19.37 1.23
N VAL A 94 -7.12 -19.47 1.24
CA VAL A 94 -7.89 -20.22 0.23
C VAL A 94 -7.71 -19.59 -1.15
N ILE A 95 -7.74 -18.26 -1.27
CA ILE A 95 -7.50 -17.58 -2.55
C ILE A 95 -6.08 -17.87 -3.04
N LEU A 96 -5.07 -17.79 -2.16
CA LEU A 96 -3.69 -18.13 -2.54
C LEU A 96 -3.53 -19.59 -2.95
N ALA A 97 -4.17 -20.52 -2.23
CA ALA A 97 -4.18 -21.93 -2.58
C ALA A 97 -4.91 -22.17 -3.91
N ALA A 98 -5.98 -21.43 -4.20
CA ALA A 98 -6.67 -21.49 -5.48
C ALA A 98 -5.78 -20.97 -6.61
N VAL A 99 -5.10 -19.83 -6.44
CA VAL A 99 -4.11 -19.32 -7.40
C VAL A 99 -3.04 -20.36 -7.67
N TRP A 100 -2.49 -20.96 -6.61
CA TRP A 100 -1.51 -22.03 -6.73
C TRP A 100 -2.03 -23.23 -7.55
N TRP A 101 -3.26 -23.65 -7.27
CA TRP A 101 -3.87 -24.84 -7.84
C TRP A 101 -4.26 -24.64 -9.31
N PHE A 102 -4.83 -23.49 -9.66
CA PHE A 102 -5.33 -23.21 -11.01
C PHE A 102 -4.26 -22.64 -11.94
N ILE A 103 -3.20 -22.02 -11.39
CA ILE A 103 -2.16 -21.36 -12.17
C ILE A 103 -0.81 -21.96 -11.78
N PRO A 104 -0.41 -23.11 -12.39
CA PRO A 104 0.85 -23.75 -12.08
C PRO A 104 2.03 -22.84 -12.45
N PHE A 105 3.11 -22.92 -11.67
CA PHE A 105 4.35 -22.24 -12.00
C PHE A 105 4.97 -22.88 -13.24
N GLU A 106 5.03 -22.12 -14.33
CA GLU A 106 5.77 -22.49 -15.53
C GLU A 106 6.82 -21.43 -15.83
N SER A 107 8.10 -21.83 -15.93
CA SER A 107 9.17 -20.94 -16.37
C SER A 107 9.12 -20.79 -17.89
N HIS A 108 8.09 -20.13 -18.42
CA HIS A 108 7.99 -19.90 -19.86
C HIS A 108 9.03 -18.88 -20.35
N SER A 109 9.46 -19.10 -21.60
CA SER A 109 10.53 -18.43 -22.34
C SER A 109 10.18 -17.04 -22.87
N VAL A 110 9.19 -16.33 -22.31
CA VAL A 110 8.96 -14.93 -22.68
C VAL A 110 10.10 -14.10 -22.09
N GLU A 111 11.12 -13.89 -22.90
CA GLU A 111 12.32 -13.09 -22.60
C GLU A 111 12.02 -11.59 -22.68
N LEU A 112 11.04 -11.11 -21.92
CA LEU A 112 10.88 -9.66 -21.79
C LEU A 112 11.92 -9.13 -20.80
N ASN A 113 12.94 -8.45 -21.33
CA ASN A 113 13.89 -7.68 -20.53
C ASN A 113 13.51 -6.20 -20.62
N LEU A 114 13.17 -5.58 -19.49
CA LEU A 114 12.76 -4.17 -19.45
C LEU A 114 13.82 -3.22 -20.02
N ARG A 115 15.08 -3.64 -20.04
CA ARG A 115 16.19 -2.87 -20.60
C ARG A 115 16.10 -2.71 -22.13
N GLU A 116 15.53 -3.71 -22.81
CA GLU A 116 15.38 -3.80 -24.26
C GLU A 116 14.17 -3.00 -24.78
N LEU A 117 13.29 -2.55 -23.89
CA LEU A 117 12.14 -1.73 -24.28
C LEU A 117 12.56 -0.41 -24.93
N PRO A 118 11.77 0.13 -25.88
CA PRO A 118 11.98 1.46 -26.45
C PRO A 118 12.09 2.54 -25.37
N PRO A 119 12.91 3.58 -25.56
CA PRO A 119 13.09 4.65 -24.56
C PRO A 119 11.79 5.30 -24.10
N ALA A 120 10.81 5.48 -25.00
CA ALA A 120 9.51 6.04 -24.67
C ALA A 120 8.75 5.16 -23.66
N ALA A 121 8.73 3.84 -23.86
CA ALA A 121 8.09 2.89 -22.96
C ALA A 121 8.76 2.88 -21.58
N LYS A 122 10.11 2.87 -21.54
CA LYS A 122 10.86 2.91 -20.27
C LYS A 122 10.56 4.18 -19.46
N ARG A 123 10.53 5.34 -20.12
CA ARG A 123 10.19 6.62 -19.48
C ARG A 123 8.75 6.64 -19.00
N GLY A 124 7.81 6.16 -19.82
CA GLY A 124 6.39 6.07 -19.45
C GLY A 124 6.15 5.19 -18.23
N ILE A 125 6.72 3.97 -18.23
CA ILE A 125 6.62 3.06 -17.09
C ILE A 125 7.29 3.66 -15.86
N ALA A 126 8.51 4.20 -15.97
CA ALA A 126 9.19 4.81 -14.83
C ALA A 126 8.38 5.96 -14.21
N MET A 127 7.82 6.85 -15.03
CA MET A 127 6.97 7.95 -14.56
C MET A 127 5.70 7.42 -13.89
N ALA A 128 4.98 6.50 -14.53
CA ALA A 128 3.75 5.94 -13.98
C ALA A 128 4.00 5.28 -12.62
N VAL A 129 5.08 4.49 -12.52
CA VAL A 129 5.48 3.79 -11.29
C VAL A 129 5.83 4.77 -10.16
N VAL A 130 6.54 5.87 -10.45
CA VAL A 130 6.81 6.93 -9.46
C VAL A 130 5.52 7.62 -9.03
N MET A 131 4.65 7.99 -9.98
CA MET A 131 3.37 8.65 -9.67
C MET A 131 2.48 7.76 -8.80
N PHE A 132 2.40 6.46 -9.10
CA PHE A 132 1.69 5.51 -8.25
C PHE A 132 2.31 5.44 -6.85
N GLY A 133 3.64 5.38 -6.73
CA GLY A 133 4.31 5.43 -5.43
C GLY A 133 3.94 6.67 -4.61
N ILE A 134 3.85 7.85 -5.25
CA ILE A 134 3.38 9.09 -4.61
C ILE A 134 1.92 8.97 -4.19
N ALA A 135 1.04 8.48 -5.07
CA ALA A 135 -0.38 8.28 -4.77
C ALA A 135 -0.59 7.36 -3.55
N PHE A 136 0.20 6.30 -3.41
CA PHE A 136 0.17 5.44 -2.23
C PHE A 136 0.68 6.12 -0.95
N CYS A 137 1.66 7.03 -1.04
CA CYS A 137 2.06 7.83 0.11
C CYS A 137 0.89 8.70 0.61
N PHE A 138 0.12 9.29 -0.30
CA PHE A 138 -1.09 10.04 0.05
C PHE A 138 -2.19 9.14 0.60
N GLY A 139 -2.47 7.99 -0.02
CA GLY A 139 -3.43 7.02 0.50
C GLY A 139 -3.08 6.54 1.92
N ALA A 140 -1.80 6.24 2.19
CA ALA A 140 -1.36 5.89 3.53
C ALA A 140 -1.48 7.06 4.52
N SER A 141 -1.28 8.31 4.07
CA SER A 141 -1.49 9.49 4.90
C SER A 141 -2.97 9.78 5.19
N GLU A 142 -3.88 9.38 4.28
CA GLU A 142 -5.33 9.51 4.48
C GLU A 142 -5.77 8.71 5.71
N ILE A 143 -5.22 7.52 5.93
CA ILE A 143 -5.51 6.71 7.13
C ILE A 143 -5.22 7.52 8.40
N TRP A 144 -4.09 8.23 8.46
CA TRP A 144 -3.75 9.08 9.61
C TRP A 144 -4.71 10.26 9.77
N TYR A 145 -5.08 10.90 8.67
CA TYR A 145 -6.06 12.00 8.69
C TYR A 145 -7.41 11.52 9.25
N GLN A 146 -7.96 10.43 8.69
CA GLN A 146 -9.27 9.91 9.10
C GLN A 146 -9.24 9.41 10.56
N LEU A 147 -8.19 8.70 10.97
CA LEU A 147 -8.07 8.24 12.36
C LEU A 147 -7.94 9.40 13.36
N ARG A 148 -7.30 10.52 12.96
CA ARG A 148 -7.17 11.69 13.84
C ARG A 148 -8.47 12.49 13.95
N LEU A 149 -9.26 12.55 12.88
CA LEU A 149 -10.57 13.19 12.88
C LEU A 149 -11.62 12.40 13.65
N HIS A 150 -11.66 11.08 13.45
CA HIS A 150 -12.71 10.23 14.01
C HIS A 150 -12.28 9.49 15.29
N GLY A 151 -11.00 9.53 15.65
CA GLY A 151 -10.42 8.88 16.83
C GLY A 151 -10.17 7.38 16.65
N THR A 152 -11.12 6.64 16.06
CA THR A 152 -11.01 5.19 15.84
C THR A 152 -11.48 4.80 14.44
N ALA A 153 -11.01 3.65 13.95
CA ALA A 153 -11.49 3.07 12.70
C ALA A 153 -12.99 2.77 12.78
N GLN A 154 -13.45 2.27 13.93
CA GLN A 154 -14.88 2.02 14.19
C GLN A 154 -15.72 3.30 13.96
N ALA A 155 -15.36 4.40 14.62
CA ALA A 155 -16.09 5.66 14.51
C ALA A 155 -16.09 6.21 13.07
N TYR A 156 -14.96 6.09 12.37
CA TYR A 156 -14.85 6.48 10.95
C TYR A 156 -15.84 5.69 10.08
N PHE A 157 -15.83 4.36 10.20
CA PHE A 157 -16.72 3.53 9.41
C PHE A 157 -18.18 3.71 9.83
N GLU A 158 -18.49 3.87 11.13
CA GLU A 158 -19.86 4.13 11.63
C GLU A 158 -20.48 5.39 11.00
N GLN A 159 -19.69 6.46 10.82
CA GLN A 159 -20.14 7.70 10.20
C GLN A 159 -20.18 7.65 8.67
N MET A 160 -19.58 6.62 8.06
CA MET A 160 -19.58 6.47 6.60
C MET A 160 -20.95 6.02 6.07
N SER A 161 -21.50 6.75 5.10
CA SER A 161 -22.73 6.35 4.42
C SER A 161 -22.48 5.13 3.51
N LEU A 162 -23.53 4.36 3.21
CA LEU A 162 -23.44 3.22 2.28
C LEU A 162 -22.91 3.66 0.90
N GLY A 163 -23.39 4.79 0.38
CA GLY A 163 -22.92 5.34 -0.90
C GLY A 163 -21.42 5.67 -0.87
N LYS A 164 -20.92 6.24 0.25
CA LYS A 164 -19.49 6.50 0.43
C LYS A 164 -18.69 5.21 0.53
N LEU A 165 -19.18 4.19 1.23
CA LEU A 165 -18.51 2.89 1.33
C LEU A 165 -18.42 2.16 -0.02
N ILE A 166 -19.47 2.22 -0.84
CA ILE A 166 -19.46 1.67 -2.21
C ILE A 166 -18.44 2.41 -3.08
N ALA A 167 -18.45 3.74 -3.05
CA ALA A 167 -17.49 4.55 -3.80
C ALA A 167 -16.04 4.28 -3.36
N PHE A 168 -15.82 4.18 -2.05
CA PHE A 168 -14.53 3.86 -1.45
C PHE A 168 -14.05 2.47 -1.89
N THR A 169 -14.93 1.46 -1.85
CA THR A 169 -14.69 0.10 -2.34
C THR A 169 -14.29 0.08 -3.82
N HIS A 170 -15.07 0.75 -4.67
CA HIS A 170 -14.81 0.82 -6.10
C HIS A 170 -13.46 1.46 -6.41
N ALA A 171 -13.19 2.63 -5.84
CA ALA A 171 -11.95 3.37 -6.05
C ALA A 171 -10.72 2.56 -5.63
N HIS A 172 -10.79 1.87 -4.48
CA HIS A 172 -9.68 1.07 -3.98
C HIS A 172 -9.47 -0.21 -4.78
N LEU A 173 -10.52 -0.96 -5.13
CA LEU A 173 -10.37 -2.15 -5.98
C LEU A 173 -9.78 -1.79 -7.35
N PHE A 174 -10.23 -0.68 -7.94
CA PHE A 174 -9.66 -0.17 -9.18
C PHE A 174 -8.20 0.26 -9.00
N GLY A 175 -7.90 1.03 -7.97
CA GLY A 175 -6.55 1.54 -7.68
C GLY A 175 -5.55 0.41 -7.41
N PHE A 176 -5.91 -0.53 -6.55
CA PHE A 176 -5.10 -1.71 -6.24
C PHE A 176 -4.84 -2.54 -7.50
N THR A 177 -5.89 -2.92 -8.23
CA THR A 177 -5.73 -3.73 -9.46
C THR A 177 -4.84 -3.01 -10.49
N THR A 178 -5.09 -1.72 -10.73
CA THR A 178 -4.33 -0.94 -11.71
C THR A 178 -2.86 -0.81 -11.29
N SER A 179 -2.60 -0.55 -10.01
CA SER A 179 -1.23 -0.42 -9.51
C SER A 179 -0.44 -1.72 -9.64
N PHE A 180 -1.06 -2.85 -9.32
CA PHE A 180 -0.45 -4.17 -9.46
C PHE A 180 -0.32 -4.59 -10.93
N PHE A 181 -1.18 -4.11 -11.82
CA PHE A 181 -1.00 -4.32 -13.25
C PHE A 181 0.22 -3.54 -13.78
N ILE A 182 0.34 -2.26 -13.42
CA ILE A 182 1.41 -1.37 -13.89
C ILE A 182 2.77 -1.74 -13.28
N ILE A 183 2.82 -2.17 -12.02
CA ILE A 183 4.06 -2.49 -11.31
C ILE A 183 4.31 -3.99 -11.29
N GLY A 184 3.30 -4.77 -10.89
CA GLY A 184 3.41 -6.21 -10.65
C GLY A 184 3.65 -7.03 -11.91
N ILE A 185 3.04 -6.69 -13.06
CA ILE A 185 3.30 -7.42 -14.31
C ILE A 185 4.73 -7.17 -14.81
N PRO A 186 5.19 -5.92 -15.03
CA PRO A 186 6.58 -5.68 -15.46
C PRO A 186 7.61 -6.27 -14.50
N PHE A 187 7.35 -6.19 -13.19
CA PHE A 187 8.19 -6.82 -12.18
C PHE A 187 8.24 -8.35 -12.34
N SER A 188 7.08 -9.00 -12.44
CA SER A 188 6.99 -10.46 -12.55
C SER A 188 7.61 -10.98 -13.85
N MET A 189 7.50 -10.22 -14.95
CA MET A 189 8.16 -10.55 -16.22
C MET A 189 9.69 -10.40 -16.14
N GLN A 190 10.17 -9.33 -15.48
CA GLN A 190 11.60 -9.07 -15.31
C GLN A 190 12.30 -10.10 -14.41
N PHE A 191 11.59 -10.59 -13.39
CA PHE A 191 12.13 -11.52 -12.39
C PHE A 191 11.50 -12.92 -12.48
N ASN A 192 11.02 -13.32 -13.67
CA ASN A 192 10.30 -14.57 -13.88
C ASN A 192 11.11 -15.83 -13.50
N GLN A 193 12.43 -15.75 -13.49
CA GLN A 193 13.34 -16.82 -13.06
C GLN A 193 13.34 -17.09 -11.55
N LEU A 194 12.77 -16.21 -10.72
CA LEU A 194 12.76 -16.34 -9.26
C LEU A 194 11.38 -16.76 -8.76
N GLN A 195 11.24 -18.04 -8.37
CA GLN A 195 9.99 -18.61 -7.85
C GLN A 195 9.40 -17.81 -6.67
N SER A 196 10.24 -17.36 -5.74
CA SER A 196 9.79 -16.57 -4.60
C SER A 196 9.22 -15.21 -5.00
N TYR A 197 9.70 -14.62 -6.10
CA TYR A 197 9.23 -13.30 -6.55
C TYR A 197 7.87 -13.40 -7.24
N GLN A 198 7.55 -14.56 -7.81
CA GLN A 198 6.24 -14.78 -8.43
C GLN A 198 5.09 -14.83 -7.42
N TRP A 199 5.37 -15.08 -6.13
CA TRP A 199 4.36 -15.04 -5.07
C TRP A 199 4.02 -13.62 -4.59
N ILE A 200 4.92 -12.66 -4.78
CA ILE A 200 4.77 -11.31 -4.24
C ILE A 200 3.55 -10.60 -4.84
N PHE A 201 3.33 -10.79 -6.14
CA PHE A 201 2.17 -10.22 -6.82
C PHE A 201 0.85 -10.86 -6.31
N PRO A 202 0.62 -12.19 -6.40
CA PRO A 202 -0.60 -12.81 -5.88
C PRO A 202 -0.89 -12.51 -4.40
N VAL A 203 0.15 -12.51 -3.55
CA VAL A 203 0.01 -12.17 -2.13
C VAL A 203 -0.50 -10.75 -1.95
N GLY A 204 0.10 -9.77 -2.62
CA GLY A 204 -0.32 -8.38 -2.53
C GLY A 204 -1.74 -8.15 -3.04
N LEU A 205 -2.10 -8.74 -4.19
CA LEU A 205 -3.43 -8.58 -4.77
C LEU A 205 -4.52 -9.28 -3.94
N THR A 206 -4.22 -10.44 -3.39
CA THR A 206 -5.13 -11.14 -2.46
C THR A 206 -5.31 -10.33 -1.19
N ALA A 207 -4.24 -9.75 -0.65
CA ALA A 207 -4.32 -8.85 0.50
C ALA A 207 -5.23 -7.66 0.21
N SER A 208 -5.13 -7.04 -0.98
CA SER A 208 -6.02 -5.94 -1.38
C SER A 208 -7.51 -6.31 -1.33
N VAL A 209 -7.88 -7.46 -1.91
CA VAL A 209 -9.29 -7.88 -1.96
C VAL A 209 -9.82 -8.16 -0.55
N VAL A 210 -9.03 -8.85 0.26
CA VAL A 210 -9.42 -9.21 1.64
C VAL A 210 -9.46 -7.97 2.54
N ASP A 211 -8.60 -6.98 2.32
CA ASP A 211 -8.65 -5.68 3.00
C ASP A 211 -9.98 -4.98 2.74
N VAL A 212 -10.38 -4.87 1.46
CA VAL A 212 -11.67 -4.28 1.10
C VAL A 212 -12.84 -5.02 1.77
N MET A 213 -12.83 -6.36 1.76
CA MET A 213 -13.86 -7.15 2.46
C MET A 213 -13.87 -6.87 3.97
N SER A 214 -12.71 -6.64 4.58
CA SER A 214 -12.62 -6.34 6.01
C SER A 214 -13.30 -5.03 6.37
N TRP A 215 -13.28 -4.01 5.51
CA TRP A 215 -13.96 -2.73 5.75
C TRP A 215 -15.48 -2.87 5.87
N TRP A 216 -16.07 -3.73 5.04
CA TRP A 216 -17.48 -4.10 5.16
C TRP A 216 -17.75 -4.84 6.47
N GLY A 217 -16.82 -5.69 6.90
CA GLY A 217 -16.84 -6.34 8.21
C GLY A 217 -16.80 -5.34 9.38
N ILE A 218 -15.93 -4.33 9.30
CA ILE A 218 -15.83 -3.27 10.32
C ILE A 218 -17.16 -2.50 10.42
N LYS A 219 -17.74 -2.13 9.26
CA LYS A 219 -18.99 -1.36 9.20
C LYS A 219 -20.21 -2.14 9.71
N TYR A 220 -20.38 -3.40 9.28
CA TYR A 220 -21.65 -4.12 9.45
C TYR A 220 -21.59 -5.27 10.45
N VAL A 221 -20.40 -5.78 10.78
CA VAL A 221 -20.25 -6.99 11.60
C VAL A 221 -19.65 -6.65 12.95
N ALA A 222 -18.36 -6.32 13.00
CA ALA A 222 -17.65 -6.05 14.25
C ALA A 222 -16.38 -5.20 14.01
N PRO A 223 -16.03 -4.30 14.94
CA PRO A 223 -14.79 -3.52 14.87
C PRO A 223 -13.52 -4.38 14.78
N SER A 224 -13.55 -5.62 15.31
CA SER A 224 -12.42 -6.55 15.28
C SER A 224 -11.96 -6.97 13.88
N PHE A 225 -12.71 -6.67 12.83
CA PHE A 225 -12.23 -6.83 11.45
C PHE A 225 -11.08 -5.88 11.11
N GLU A 226 -10.83 -4.85 11.94
CA GLU A 226 -9.66 -3.98 11.85
C GLU A 226 -8.33 -4.76 11.89
N TRP A 227 -8.26 -5.87 12.65
CA TRP A 227 -7.08 -6.74 12.67
C TRP A 227 -6.76 -7.33 11.29
N VAL A 228 -7.80 -7.69 10.53
CA VAL A 228 -7.66 -8.20 9.17
C VAL A 228 -7.20 -7.08 8.25
N SER A 229 -7.81 -5.89 8.36
CA SER A 229 -7.41 -4.73 7.57
C SER A 229 -5.94 -4.36 7.79
N MET A 230 -5.48 -4.32 9.04
CA MET A 230 -4.08 -4.06 9.37
C MET A 230 -3.14 -5.13 8.82
N PHE A 231 -3.49 -6.41 8.97
CA PHE A 231 -2.72 -7.51 8.41
C PHE A 231 -2.58 -7.40 6.88
N CYS A 232 -3.69 -7.18 6.19
CA CYS A 232 -3.70 -7.02 4.74
C CYS A 232 -2.96 -5.75 4.29
N GLY A 233 -3.12 -4.63 4.99
CA GLY A 233 -2.41 -3.37 4.73
C GLY A 233 -0.89 -3.51 4.84
N LEU A 234 -0.40 -4.28 5.81
CA LEU A 234 1.03 -4.60 5.95
C LEU A 234 1.55 -5.47 4.80
N LEU A 235 0.85 -6.56 4.47
CA LEU A 235 1.22 -7.45 3.38
C LEU A 235 1.20 -6.73 2.02
N PHE A 236 0.17 -5.93 1.80
CA PHE A 236 0.02 -5.09 0.63
C PHE A 236 1.20 -4.14 0.50
N SER A 237 1.49 -3.38 1.56
CA SER A 237 2.55 -2.37 1.56
C SER A 237 3.92 -2.99 1.33
N PHE A 238 4.20 -4.13 1.98
CA PHE A 238 5.46 -4.86 1.76
C PHE A 238 5.57 -5.34 0.30
N SER A 239 4.54 -5.99 -0.22
CA SER A 239 4.53 -6.53 -1.58
C SER A 239 4.67 -5.41 -2.61
N TYR A 240 3.92 -4.32 -2.43
CA TYR A 240 3.95 -3.15 -3.29
C TYR A 240 5.31 -2.46 -3.30
N LEU A 241 5.86 -2.13 -2.12
CA LEU A 241 7.17 -1.47 -2.02
C LEU A 241 8.30 -2.34 -2.57
N PHE A 242 8.25 -3.65 -2.33
CA PHE A 242 9.23 -4.58 -2.86
C PHE A 242 9.26 -4.55 -4.39
N MET A 243 8.09 -4.64 -5.03
CA MET A 243 8.00 -4.59 -6.49
C MET A 243 8.33 -3.21 -7.05
N LEU A 244 7.89 -2.13 -6.38
CA LEU A 244 8.16 -0.74 -6.76
C LEU A 244 9.67 -0.47 -6.80
N VAL A 245 10.39 -0.78 -5.72
CA VAL A 245 11.84 -0.60 -5.63
C VAL A 245 12.55 -1.51 -6.63
N GLY A 246 12.12 -2.77 -6.75
CA GLY A 246 12.67 -3.74 -7.69
C GLY A 246 12.51 -3.33 -9.16
N LEU A 247 11.42 -2.64 -9.51
CA LEU A 247 11.16 -2.16 -10.87
C LEU A 247 11.91 -0.85 -11.15
N LEU A 248 11.83 0.13 -10.26
CA LEU A 248 12.51 1.42 -10.42
C LEU A 248 14.02 1.27 -10.53
N ARG A 249 14.63 0.31 -9.82
CA ARG A 249 16.07 0.08 -9.98
C ARG A 249 16.43 -0.33 -11.40
N VAL A 250 15.62 -1.18 -12.05
CA VAL A 250 15.93 -1.73 -13.36
C VAL A 250 15.73 -0.66 -14.43
N LEU A 251 14.70 0.17 -14.27
CA LEU A 251 14.36 1.23 -15.22
C LEU A 251 15.29 2.44 -15.12
N LEU A 252 15.60 2.89 -13.91
CA LEU A 252 16.40 4.11 -13.70
C LEU A 252 17.91 3.83 -13.74
N PHE A 253 18.35 2.61 -13.40
CA PHE A 253 19.76 2.24 -13.32
C PHE A 253 20.06 0.95 -14.10
N PRO A 254 19.81 0.95 -15.41
CA PRO A 254 20.00 -0.23 -16.24
C PRO A 254 21.47 -0.71 -16.28
N ASP A 255 22.44 0.13 -15.92
CA ASP A 255 23.87 -0.19 -16.00
C ASP A 255 24.45 -0.92 -14.77
N VAL A 256 23.67 -1.05 -13.71
CA VAL A 256 24.10 -1.78 -12.51
C VAL A 256 23.69 -3.25 -12.65
N ILE A 257 24.65 -4.17 -12.47
CA ILE A 257 24.42 -5.62 -12.60
C ILE A 257 24.19 -6.25 -11.22
N TRP A 258 23.05 -6.90 -11.04
CA TRP A 258 22.59 -7.46 -9.77
C TRP A 258 22.46 -8.98 -9.81
N ARG A 259 22.36 -9.60 -8.63
CA ARG A 259 22.17 -11.06 -8.48
C ARG A 259 20.84 -11.53 -9.05
N SER A 260 19.78 -10.74 -8.87
CA SER A 260 18.44 -11.05 -9.37
C SER A 260 18.22 -10.64 -10.82
N ASP A 261 19.19 -10.00 -11.49
CA ASP A 261 19.04 -9.61 -12.89
C ASP A 261 19.02 -10.85 -13.79
N LYS A 262 18.04 -10.88 -14.70
CA LYS A 262 17.87 -11.94 -15.70
C LYS A 262 19.06 -12.03 -16.66
N ASP A 263 19.61 -10.88 -17.08
CA ASP A 263 20.74 -10.77 -18.01
C ASP A 263 22.12 -10.75 -17.34
N ARG A 264 22.19 -11.05 -16.04
CA ARG A 264 23.42 -10.95 -15.23
C ARG A 264 24.61 -11.67 -15.85
N ALA A 265 24.42 -12.94 -16.22
CA ALA A 265 25.51 -13.79 -16.71
C ALA A 265 26.05 -13.32 -18.06
N GLN A 266 25.18 -12.82 -18.94
CA GLN A 266 25.57 -12.25 -20.23
C GLN A 266 26.37 -10.96 -20.02
N ARG A 267 25.90 -10.07 -19.13
CA ARG A 267 26.53 -8.77 -18.89
C ARG A 267 27.87 -8.85 -18.17
N LEU A 268 28.03 -9.80 -17.26
CA LEU A 268 29.33 -10.04 -16.63
C LEU A 268 30.35 -10.54 -17.65
N ARG A 269 29.94 -11.37 -18.62
CA ARG A 269 30.79 -11.82 -19.73
C ARG A 269 31.21 -10.66 -20.63
N GLN A 270 30.26 -9.85 -21.11
CA GLN A 270 30.55 -8.66 -21.92
C GLN A 270 31.49 -7.68 -21.20
N ARG A 271 31.31 -7.47 -19.89
CA ARG A 271 32.23 -6.62 -19.10
C ARG A 271 33.62 -7.21 -18.95
N ALA A 272 33.73 -8.54 -18.83
CA ALA A 272 35.03 -9.20 -18.78
C ALA A 272 35.76 -9.05 -20.12
N GLU A 273 35.08 -9.32 -21.23
CA GLU A 273 35.59 -9.17 -22.60
C GLU A 273 36.07 -7.74 -22.88
N LEU A 274 35.26 -6.71 -22.55
CA LEU A 274 35.66 -5.30 -22.70
C LEU A 274 36.88 -4.94 -21.85
N ARG A 275 37.03 -5.56 -20.68
CA ARG A 275 38.17 -5.33 -19.79
C ARG A 275 39.43 -6.01 -20.30
N GLU A 276 39.30 -7.19 -20.89
CA GLU A 276 40.41 -7.88 -21.56
C GLU A 276 40.85 -7.11 -22.80
N ALA A 277 39.92 -6.69 -23.66
CA ALA A 277 40.21 -5.85 -24.83
C ALA A 277 40.92 -4.54 -24.46
N ALA A 278 40.51 -3.88 -23.36
CA ALA A 278 41.16 -2.67 -22.88
C ALA A 278 42.60 -2.92 -22.38
N LYS A 279 42.88 -4.08 -21.78
CA LYS A 279 44.24 -4.44 -21.34
C LYS A 279 45.20 -4.67 -22.51
N HIS A 280 44.71 -5.25 -23.61
CA HIS A 280 45.54 -5.48 -24.79
C HIS A 280 45.90 -4.16 -25.51
N HIS A 281 45.06 -3.13 -25.42
CA HIS A 281 45.32 -1.82 -26.03
C HIS A 281 46.31 -0.94 -25.24
N GLU A 282 46.48 -1.16 -23.93
CA GLU A 282 47.41 -0.38 -23.08
C GLU A 282 48.86 -0.91 -23.06
N GLY A 283 49.12 -2.06 -23.70
CA GLY A 283 50.45 -2.70 -23.72
C GLY A 283 51.14 -2.79 -25.10
N ASP A 284 50.51 -2.27 -26.15
CA ASP A 284 50.97 -2.37 -27.55
C ASP A 284 51.68 -1.09 -28.08
N TYR A 285 52.35 -0.33 -27.19
CA TYR A 285 53.18 0.82 -27.57
C TYR A 285 54.62 0.67 -27.10
#